data_AF-A0A842TM29-F1
#
_entry.id   AF-A0A842TM29-F1
#
_cell.length_a   1.000
_cell.length_b   1.000
_cell.length_c   1.000
_cell.angle_alpha   90.00
_cell.angle_beta   90.00
_cell.angle_gamma   90.00
#
_symmetry.space_group_name_H-M   'P 1'
#
loop_
_entity.id
_entity.type
_entity.pdbx_description
1 polymer ?
#
loop_
_entity_poly.entity_id
_entity_poly.type
_entity_poly.pdbx_seq_one_letter_code
_entity_poly.pdbx_strand_id
1 'polypeptide(L)'
;MSENGITEQMKRLLYIIAEYTKKDERYGVYAVKDLPLKALIYYGIIKNVLDYDYAPQSVMYQDNRRYLNISQEGEDDLNDLRDEGLLNRIRLATKSHSFIYAYSLTEKGIKYIDKISEEDKKAVDSIVKCKCSKIYDIKIKPEIILFECISCGISFNSEITDIEDVAYKSTPFKIKTQLSK
;
A
#
# COMPACT_ATOMS: atom_id res chain seq x y z
N MET A 1 2.67 18.64 15.23
CA MET A 1 3.36 19.34 14.13
C MET A 1 4.78 18.77 14.04
N SER A 2 5.00 17.82 13.12
CA SER A 2 6.33 17.23 12.87
C SER A 2 7.17 18.20 12.03
N GLU A 3 8.46 18.31 12.35
CA GLU A 3 9.40 19.32 11.83
C GLU A 3 9.72 19.29 10.32
N ASN A 4 8.94 18.59 9.46
CA ASN A 4 9.21 18.52 8.00
C ASN A 4 7.98 18.19 7.13
N GLY A 5 6.74 18.39 7.59
CA GLY A 5 5.53 18.10 6.80
C GLY A 5 5.21 16.60 6.61
N ILE A 6 6.18 15.70 6.86
CA ILE A 6 5.99 14.25 6.80
C ILE A 6 5.23 13.75 8.04
N THR A 7 4.09 13.09 7.80
CA THR A 7 3.21 12.53 8.83
C THR A 7 3.74 11.20 9.39
N GLU A 8 3.12 10.69 10.45
CA GLU A 8 3.42 9.35 10.98
C GLU A 8 3.08 8.24 9.97
N GLN A 9 1.95 8.38 9.27
CA GLN A 9 1.48 7.42 8.28
C GLN A 9 2.44 7.31 7.09
N MET A 10 2.90 8.46 6.58
CA MET A 10 3.93 8.53 5.55
C MET A 10 5.24 7.83 5.98
N LYS A 11 5.65 7.95 7.25
CA LYS A 11 6.86 7.27 7.75
C LYS A 11 6.69 5.76 7.75
N ARG A 12 5.55 5.26 8.25
CA ARG A 12 5.26 3.83 8.26
C ARG A 12 5.18 3.27 6.84
N LEU A 13 4.52 3.99 5.92
CA LEU A 13 4.45 3.63 4.52
C LEU A 13 5.83 3.59 3.85
N LEU A 14 6.67 4.60 4.09
CA LEU A 14 8.05 4.64 3.61
C LEU A 14 8.86 3.42 4.11
N TYR A 15 8.69 3.05 5.39
CA TYR A 15 9.39 1.91 5.97
C TYR A 15 8.87 0.55 5.46
N ILE A 16 7.56 0.43 5.15
CA ILE A 16 7.03 -0.74 4.42
C ILE A 16 7.77 -0.90 3.09
N ILE A 17 7.87 0.17 2.30
CA ILE A 17 8.59 0.14 1.01
C ILE A 17 10.07 -0.17 1.23
N ALA A 18 10.68 0.37 2.29
CA ALA A 18 12.08 0.08 2.62
C ALA A 18 12.34 -1.41 2.80
N GLU A 19 11.54 -2.09 3.62
CA GLU A 19 11.71 -3.52 3.88
C GLU A 19 11.57 -4.36 2.60
N TYR A 20 10.62 -4.03 1.72
CA TYR A 20 10.43 -4.74 0.44
C TYR A 20 11.42 -4.34 -0.67
N THR A 21 12.18 -3.27 -0.48
CA THR A 21 13.21 -2.81 -1.43
C THR A 21 14.64 -3.11 -0.96
N LYS A 22 14.77 -3.78 0.19
CA LYS A 22 16.03 -4.15 0.83
C LYS A 22 16.67 -5.37 0.16
N LYS A 23 17.99 -5.31 -0.05
CA LYS A 23 18.82 -6.45 -0.47
C LYS A 23 20.14 -6.44 0.29
N ASP A 24 20.54 -7.56 0.87
CA ASP A 24 21.82 -7.70 1.58
C ASP A 24 22.08 -6.56 2.57
N GLU A 25 21.07 -6.25 3.40
CA GLU A 25 21.05 -5.13 4.36
C GLU A 25 21.08 -3.71 3.79
N ARG A 26 20.96 -3.54 2.46
CA ARG A 26 20.91 -2.24 1.79
C ARG A 26 19.52 -1.93 1.25
N TYR A 27 18.98 -0.78 1.62
CA TYR A 27 17.68 -0.28 1.15
C TYR A 27 17.75 0.28 -0.28
N GLY A 28 16.61 0.29 -0.98
CA GLY A 28 16.46 0.91 -2.30
C GLY A 28 17.12 0.16 -3.46
N VAL A 29 17.53 -1.09 -3.26
CA VAL A 29 18.14 -1.93 -4.31
C VAL A 29 17.09 -2.50 -5.25
N TYR A 30 15.92 -2.85 -4.70
CA TYR A 30 14.78 -3.35 -5.46
C TYR A 30 13.66 -2.30 -5.54
N ALA A 31 12.60 -2.65 -6.26
CA ALA A 31 11.36 -1.88 -6.31
C ALA A 31 10.18 -2.79 -5.95
N VAL A 32 9.24 -2.27 -5.16
CA VAL A 32 7.98 -2.94 -4.85
C VAL A 32 6.93 -2.55 -5.89
N LYS A 33 6.23 -3.54 -6.47
CA LYS A 33 5.17 -3.27 -7.44
C LYS A 33 3.94 -2.69 -6.75
N ASP A 34 3.18 -1.89 -7.50
CA ASP A 34 2.00 -1.17 -7.05
C ASP A 34 0.91 -2.09 -6.46
N LEU A 35 0.56 -3.18 -7.14
CA LEU A 35 -0.50 -4.09 -6.67
C LEU A 35 -0.15 -4.80 -5.34
N PRO A 36 1.05 -5.38 -5.14
CA PRO A 36 1.51 -5.85 -3.83
C PRO A 36 1.52 -4.75 -2.76
N LEU A 37 1.93 -3.53 -3.11
CA LEU A 37 1.97 -2.41 -2.17
C LEU A 37 0.56 -2.03 -1.69
N LYS A 38 -0.44 -2.00 -2.59
CA LYS A 38 -1.85 -1.79 -2.22
C LYS A 38 -2.34 -2.86 -1.24
N ALA A 39 -1.97 -4.13 -1.45
CA ALA A 39 -2.29 -5.21 -0.51
C ALA A 39 -1.65 -5.01 0.86
N LEU A 40 -0.40 -4.52 0.92
CA LEU A 40 0.27 -4.19 2.18
C LEU A 40 -0.39 -3.02 2.90
N ILE A 41 -0.77 -1.96 2.17
CA ILE A 41 -1.48 -0.81 2.73
C ILE A 41 -2.80 -1.26 3.35
N TYR A 42 -3.63 -1.99 2.59
CA TYR A 42 -4.89 -2.51 3.08
C TYR A 42 -4.70 -3.40 4.31
N TYR A 43 -3.77 -4.35 4.27
CA TYR A 43 -3.49 -5.20 5.42
C TYR A 43 -3.01 -4.41 6.64
N GLY A 44 -2.21 -3.36 6.43
CA GLY A 44 -1.78 -2.44 7.48
C GLY A 44 -2.94 -1.69 8.11
N ILE A 45 -3.96 -1.31 7.33
CA ILE A 45 -5.19 -0.70 7.84
C ILE A 45 -5.96 -1.70 8.71
N ILE A 46 -6.20 -2.92 8.21
CA ILE A 46 -6.91 -3.98 8.96
C ILE A 46 -6.19 -4.34 10.27
N LYS A 47 -4.87 -4.19 10.33
CA LYS A 47 -4.07 -4.41 11.54
C LYS A 47 -3.87 -3.17 12.40
N ASN A 48 -4.52 -2.04 12.08
CA ASN A 48 -4.41 -0.76 12.78
C ASN A 48 -2.95 -0.23 12.87
N VAL A 49 -2.12 -0.59 11.89
CA VAL A 49 -0.75 -0.05 11.74
C VAL A 49 -0.77 1.21 10.89
N LEU A 50 -1.67 1.27 9.91
CA LEU A 50 -1.95 2.46 9.12
C LEU A 50 -3.36 2.93 9.47
N ASP A 51 -3.51 4.23 9.70
CA ASP A 51 -4.80 4.87 9.96
C ASP A 51 -5.25 5.58 8.69
N TYR A 52 -5.71 4.78 7.73
CA TYR A 52 -6.29 5.28 6.48
C TYR A 52 -7.67 4.68 6.26
N ASP A 53 -8.53 5.42 5.59
CA ASP A 53 -9.76 4.87 5.03
C ASP A 53 -9.48 4.08 3.74
N TYR A 54 -10.36 3.11 3.43
CA TYR A 54 -10.35 2.37 2.17
C TYR A 54 -11.75 2.27 1.57
N ALA A 55 -11.81 2.07 0.26
CA ALA A 55 -13.07 1.81 -0.44
C ALA A 55 -12.89 0.81 -1.60
N PRO A 56 -13.94 0.06 -1.97
CA PRO A 56 -13.91 -0.79 -3.15
C PRO A 56 -13.69 0.02 -4.43
N GLN A 57 -12.68 -0.36 -5.22
CA GLN A 57 -12.36 0.26 -6.50
C GLN A 57 -12.09 -0.78 -7.58
N SER A 58 -12.64 -0.56 -8.78
CA SER A 58 -12.37 -1.42 -9.94
C SER A 58 -11.00 -1.10 -10.55
N VAL A 59 -10.04 -1.98 -10.36
CA VAL A 59 -8.66 -1.83 -10.85
C VAL A 59 -8.27 -2.94 -11.83
N MET A 60 -7.21 -2.73 -12.60
CA MET A 60 -6.57 -3.79 -13.38
C MET A 60 -5.85 -4.75 -12.45
N TYR A 61 -6.25 -6.01 -12.49
CA TYR A 61 -5.70 -7.11 -11.72
C TYR A 61 -5.18 -8.17 -12.69
N GLN A 62 -3.86 -8.21 -12.87
CA GLN A 62 -3.22 -8.93 -13.97
C GLN A 62 -3.78 -8.44 -15.31
N ASP A 63 -4.55 -9.26 -16.03
CA ASP A 63 -5.15 -8.91 -17.33
C ASP A 63 -6.69 -8.73 -17.26
N ASN A 64 -7.29 -8.75 -16.06
CA ASN A 64 -8.74 -8.59 -15.86
C ASN A 64 -9.06 -7.45 -14.89
N ARG A 65 -10.28 -6.92 -14.92
CA ARG A 65 -10.72 -5.96 -13.89
C ARG A 65 -11.24 -6.69 -12.66
N ARG A 66 -10.88 -6.21 -11.47
CA ARG A 66 -11.43 -6.67 -10.18
C ARG A 66 -11.66 -5.50 -9.24
N TYR A 67 -12.64 -5.64 -8.36
CA TYR A 67 -12.80 -4.73 -7.23
C TYR A 67 -11.81 -5.11 -6.14
N LEU A 68 -11.06 -4.12 -5.66
CA LEU A 68 -10.15 -4.23 -4.53
C LEU A 68 -10.46 -3.13 -3.52
N ASN A 69 -10.26 -3.39 -2.24
CA ASN A 69 -10.28 -2.38 -1.19
C ASN A 69 -9.00 -1.52 -1.27
N ILE A 70 -9.12 -0.31 -1.82
CA ILE A 70 -8.00 0.61 -2.05
C ILE A 70 -8.16 1.84 -1.17
N SER A 71 -7.09 2.24 -0.51
CA SER A 71 -7.01 3.52 0.22
C SER A 71 -6.61 4.65 -0.72
N GLN A 72 -7.39 5.74 -0.76
CA GLN A 72 -6.99 6.96 -1.48
C GLN A 72 -5.96 7.76 -0.69
N GLU A 73 -6.10 7.83 0.63
CA GLU A 73 -5.12 8.50 1.49
C GLU A 73 -3.73 7.83 1.38
N GLY A 74 -3.69 6.50 1.32
CA GLY A 74 -2.43 5.79 1.05
C GLY A 74 -1.82 6.11 -0.31
N GLU A 75 -2.63 6.36 -1.35
CA GLU A 75 -2.12 6.78 -2.67
C GLU A 75 -1.62 8.23 -2.66
N ASP A 76 -2.31 9.10 -1.93
CA ASP A 76 -1.92 10.49 -1.75
C ASP A 76 -0.60 10.57 -0.97
N ASP A 77 -0.44 9.81 0.11
CA ASP A 77 0.81 9.72 0.85
C ASP A 77 1.97 9.15 0.00
N LEU A 78 1.70 8.24 -0.95
CA LEU A 78 2.71 7.80 -1.93
C LEU A 78 3.14 8.93 -2.88
N ASN A 79 2.20 9.78 -3.30
CA ASN A 79 2.49 10.95 -4.12
C ASN A 79 3.29 11.99 -3.32
N ASP A 80 2.89 12.27 -2.07
CA ASP A 80 3.59 13.21 -1.21
C ASP A 80 5.00 12.75 -0.89
N LEU A 81 5.21 11.46 -0.59
CA LEU A 81 6.55 10.88 -0.41
C LEU A 81 7.42 10.99 -1.68
N ARG A 82 6.82 10.89 -2.88
CA ARG A 82 7.52 11.10 -4.15
C ARG A 82 7.86 12.58 -4.35
N ASP A 83 6.92 13.48 -4.07
CA ASP A 83 7.09 14.91 -4.29
C ASP A 83 8.11 15.49 -3.30
N GLU A 84 8.19 14.92 -2.09
CA GLU A 84 9.28 15.13 -1.13
C GLU A 84 10.62 14.47 -1.55
N GLY A 85 10.67 13.76 -2.68
CA GLY A 85 11.87 13.14 -3.23
C GLY A 85 12.39 11.96 -2.41
N LEU A 86 11.55 11.30 -1.60
CA LEU A 86 11.91 10.10 -0.82
C LEU A 86 11.69 8.81 -1.60
N LEU A 87 10.79 8.83 -2.59
CA LEU A 87 10.47 7.70 -3.46
C LEU A 87 10.69 8.03 -4.93
N ASN A 88 11.12 7.03 -5.69
CA ASN A 88 11.01 6.98 -7.15
C ASN A 88 9.76 6.19 -7.54
N ARG A 89 9.06 6.65 -8.59
CA ARG A 89 7.99 5.87 -9.25
C ARG A 89 8.48 5.42 -10.62
N ILE A 90 8.57 4.11 -10.80
CA ILE A 90 9.06 3.47 -12.02
C ILE A 90 7.86 2.92 -12.78
N ARG A 91 7.76 3.22 -14.08
CA ARG A 91 6.75 2.64 -14.97
C ARG A 91 7.36 1.44 -15.70
N LEU A 92 6.78 0.27 -15.50
CA LEU A 92 7.23 -0.99 -16.08
C LEU A 92 6.25 -1.45 -17.16
N ALA A 93 6.77 -1.81 -18.33
CA ALA A 93 5.97 -2.45 -19.37
C ALA A 93 5.78 -3.94 -19.04
N THR A 94 4.56 -4.43 -19.17
CA THR A 94 4.23 -5.84 -18.99
C THR A 94 4.34 -6.59 -20.33
N LYS A 95 4.28 -7.92 -20.28
CA LYS A 95 4.20 -8.76 -21.48
C LYS A 95 2.92 -8.53 -22.29
N SER A 96 1.83 -8.13 -21.63
CA SER A 96 0.54 -7.82 -22.27
C SER A 96 0.46 -6.39 -22.81
N HIS A 97 1.60 -5.70 -22.97
CA HIS A 97 1.69 -4.31 -23.45
C HIS A 97 0.94 -3.29 -22.58
N SER A 98 0.57 -3.69 -21.36
CA SER A 98 0.07 -2.79 -20.33
C SER A 98 1.24 -2.22 -19.52
N PHE A 99 0.96 -1.23 -18.69
CA PHE A 99 1.95 -0.64 -17.79
C PHE A 99 1.53 -0.84 -16.35
N ILE A 100 2.50 -1.19 -15.50
CA ILE A 100 2.36 -1.20 -14.05
C ILE A 100 3.37 -0.25 -13.44
N TYR A 101 3.07 0.24 -12.23
CA TYR A 101 4.01 1.04 -11.46
C TYR A 101 4.75 0.20 -10.44
N ALA A 102 5.93 0.65 -10.07
CA ALA A 102 6.70 0.16 -8.95
C ALA A 102 7.37 1.33 -8.24
N TYR A 103 7.64 1.18 -6.94
CA TYR A 103 8.23 2.19 -6.10
C TYR A 103 9.56 1.72 -5.54
N SER A 104 10.56 2.60 -5.54
CA SER A 104 11.85 2.36 -4.89
C SER A 104 12.23 3.57 -4.04
N LEU A 105 13.12 3.38 -3.07
CA LEU A 105 13.67 4.50 -2.31
C LEU A 105 14.65 5.31 -3.16
N THR A 106 14.71 6.61 -2.89
CA THR A 106 15.83 7.47 -3.32
C THR A 106 16.95 7.44 -2.27
N GLU A 107 18.12 8.01 -2.58
CA GLU A 107 19.17 8.21 -1.56
C GLU A 107 18.70 9.06 -0.37
N LYS A 108 17.83 10.06 -0.62
CA LYS A 108 17.20 10.88 0.43
C LYS A 108 16.27 10.01 1.28
N GLY A 109 15.47 9.15 0.64
CA GLY A 109 14.60 8.18 1.30
C GLY A 109 15.37 7.22 2.20
N ILE A 110 16.48 6.66 1.72
CA ILE A 110 17.33 5.75 2.50
C ILE A 110 17.85 6.43 3.78
N LYS A 111 18.39 7.66 3.66
CA LYS A 111 18.87 8.44 4.81
C LYS A 111 17.75 8.83 5.77
N TYR A 112 16.51 8.91 5.29
CA TYR A 112 15.36 9.27 6.12
C TYR A 112 14.91 8.11 7.00
N ILE A 113 15.18 6.86 6.64
CA ILE A 113 14.80 5.68 7.44
C ILE A 113 15.36 5.74 8.87
N ASP A 114 16.57 6.26 9.03
CA ASP A 114 17.22 6.41 10.34
C ASP A 114 16.49 7.39 11.27
N LYS A 115 15.64 8.26 10.71
CA LYS A 115 14.82 9.23 11.47
C LYS A 115 13.47 8.67 11.89
N ILE A 116 13.10 7.47 11.42
CA ILE A 116 11.85 6.81 11.80
C ILE A 116 12.04 6.21 13.19
N SER A 117 11.05 6.41 14.05
CA SER A 117 11.07 5.91 15.43
C SER A 117 11.13 4.37 15.46
N GLU A 118 11.75 3.81 16.50
CA GLU A 118 11.78 2.36 16.67
C GLU A 118 10.38 1.80 16.97
N GLU A 119 9.50 2.60 17.55
CA GLU A 119 8.09 2.28 17.74
C GLU A 119 7.37 2.06 16.40
N ASP A 120 7.54 2.98 15.44
CA ASP A 120 6.94 2.89 14.11
C ASP A 120 7.52 1.73 13.30
N LYS A 121 8.84 1.52 13.39
CA LYS A 121 9.48 0.37 12.73
C LYS A 121 8.94 -0.96 13.26
N LYS A 122 8.77 -1.08 14.59
CA LYS A 122 8.19 -2.29 15.20
C LYS A 122 6.73 -2.50 14.79
N ALA A 123 5.94 -1.43 14.70
CA ALA A 123 4.55 -1.51 14.24
C ALA A 123 4.48 -2.09 12.81
N VAL A 124 5.32 -1.58 11.91
CA VAL A 124 5.41 -2.10 10.53
C VAL A 124 5.99 -3.52 10.49
N ASP A 125 7.05 -3.81 11.24
CA ASP A 125 7.64 -5.14 11.32
C ASP A 125 6.61 -6.20 11.73
N SER A 126 5.64 -5.84 12.57
CA SER A 126 4.56 -6.74 13.01
C SER A 126 3.63 -7.22 11.88
N ILE A 127 3.56 -6.48 10.76
CA ILE A 127 2.72 -6.83 9.61
C ILE A 127 3.52 -7.35 8.41
N VAL A 128 4.78 -6.94 8.26
CA VAL A 128 5.63 -7.35 7.11
C VAL A 128 6.52 -8.55 7.41
N LYS A 129 6.89 -8.81 8.68
CA LYS A 129 7.75 -9.92 9.08
C LYS A 129 6.97 -11.03 9.77
N CYS A 130 7.34 -12.27 9.45
CA CYS A 130 6.90 -13.43 10.18
C CYS A 130 7.61 -13.53 11.54
N LYS A 131 7.09 -14.37 12.44
CA LYS A 131 7.70 -14.70 13.75
C LYS A 131 9.17 -15.14 13.67
N CYS A 132 9.60 -15.67 12.53
CA CYS A 132 11.01 -16.03 12.26
C CYS A 132 11.87 -14.86 11.76
N SER A 133 11.37 -13.62 11.83
CA SER A 133 12.01 -12.38 11.36
C SER A 133 12.27 -12.29 9.85
N LYS A 134 11.69 -13.19 9.05
CA LYS A 134 11.72 -13.10 7.58
C LYS A 134 10.51 -12.34 7.06
N ILE A 135 10.73 -11.50 6.05
CA ILE A 135 9.67 -10.77 5.36
C ILE A 135 8.73 -11.76 4.63
N TYR A 136 7.44 -11.46 4.63
CA TYR A 136 6.47 -12.21 3.83
C TYR A 136 6.71 -11.96 2.34
N ASP A 137 6.69 -13.02 1.54
CA ASP A 137 6.64 -12.90 0.08
C ASP A 137 5.18 -12.73 -0.37
N ILE A 138 4.95 -11.84 -1.34
CA ILE A 138 3.60 -11.50 -1.79
C ILE A 138 3.31 -12.21 -3.11
N LYS A 139 2.44 -13.21 -3.07
CA LYS A 139 2.01 -14.00 -4.22
C LYS A 139 0.68 -13.49 -4.75
N ILE A 140 0.70 -12.91 -5.94
CA ILE A 140 -0.51 -12.54 -6.68
C ILE A 140 -1.05 -13.79 -7.38
N LYS A 141 -2.16 -14.35 -6.89
CA LYS A 141 -2.92 -15.42 -7.56
C LYS A 141 -4.08 -14.84 -8.36
N PRO A 142 -4.72 -15.58 -9.27
CA PRO A 142 -5.80 -15.05 -10.10
C PRO A 142 -6.97 -14.44 -9.31
N GLU A 143 -7.24 -14.95 -8.11
CA GLU A 143 -8.40 -14.52 -7.32
C GLU A 143 -8.08 -13.76 -6.04
N ILE A 144 -6.90 -13.99 -5.47
CA ILE A 144 -6.51 -13.50 -4.15
C ILE A 144 -5.02 -13.12 -4.15
N ILE A 145 -4.62 -12.29 -3.19
CA ILE A 145 -3.22 -11.99 -2.92
C ILE A 145 -2.84 -12.63 -1.58
N LEU A 146 -1.84 -13.52 -1.61
CA LEU A 146 -1.36 -14.25 -0.43
C LEU A 146 -0.04 -13.69 0.08
N PHE A 147 0.10 -13.64 1.40
CA PHE A 147 1.37 -13.36 2.08
C PHE A 147 1.93 -14.69 2.57
N GLU A 148 3.16 -15.03 2.16
CA GLU A 148 3.77 -16.34 2.40
C GLU A 148 5.16 -16.20 3.02
N CYS A 149 5.39 -16.84 4.17
CA CYS A 149 6.72 -16.92 4.75
C CYS A 149 7.44 -18.16 4.20
N ILE A 150 8.43 -17.95 3.33
CA ILE A 150 9.20 -19.02 2.68
C ILE A 150 9.89 -19.93 3.72
N SER A 151 10.33 -19.39 4.86
CA SER A 151 11.05 -20.16 5.88
C SER A 151 10.15 -21.01 6.78
N CYS A 152 8.89 -20.60 6.99
CA CYS A 152 7.97 -21.30 7.91
C CYS A 152 6.83 -22.00 7.18
N GLY A 153 6.60 -21.72 5.90
CA GLY A 153 5.46 -22.22 5.13
C GLY A 153 4.10 -21.64 5.53
N ILE A 154 4.08 -20.67 6.44
CA ILE A 154 2.85 -19.99 6.86
C ILE A 154 2.40 -19.09 5.71
N SER A 155 1.13 -19.22 5.32
CA SER A 155 0.50 -18.33 4.34
C SER A 155 -0.88 -17.88 4.81
N PHE A 156 -1.27 -16.67 4.42
CA PHE A 156 -2.59 -16.12 4.69
C PHE A 156 -3.04 -15.17 3.57
N ASN A 157 -4.36 -14.97 3.45
CA ASN A 157 -4.95 -14.04 2.50
C ASN A 157 -4.81 -12.59 3.00
N SER A 158 -4.53 -11.67 2.10
CA SER A 158 -4.55 -10.22 2.40
C SER A 158 -5.97 -9.66 2.53
N GLU A 159 -6.99 -10.39 2.04
CA GLU A 159 -8.41 -10.02 2.10
C GLU A 159 -8.75 -8.72 1.33
N ILE A 160 -7.79 -8.16 0.58
CA ILE A 160 -7.99 -6.95 -0.23
C ILE A 160 -9.05 -7.13 -1.33
N THR A 161 -9.32 -8.38 -1.72
CA THR A 161 -10.34 -8.76 -2.70
C THR A 161 -11.73 -8.96 -2.08
N ASP A 162 -11.81 -9.00 -0.75
CA ASP A 162 -13.02 -9.34 -0.01
C ASP A 162 -13.79 -8.05 0.25
N ILE A 163 -14.70 -7.74 -0.67
CA ILE A 163 -15.50 -6.52 -0.62
C ILE A 163 -16.62 -6.69 0.41
N GLU A 164 -16.64 -5.84 1.43
CA GLU A 164 -17.69 -5.83 2.44
C GLU A 164 -19.04 -5.37 1.85
N ASP A 165 -20.13 -6.04 2.25
CA ASP A 165 -21.48 -5.59 1.94
C ASP A 165 -21.87 -4.44 2.86
N VAL A 166 -21.98 -3.23 2.31
CA VAL A 166 -22.41 -2.05 3.06
C VAL A 166 -23.92 -1.85 2.89
N ALA A 167 -24.65 -1.90 4.00
CA ALA A 167 -26.07 -1.57 4.01
C ALA A 167 -26.26 -0.05 3.77
N TYR A 168 -26.72 0.33 2.58
CA TYR A 168 -27.08 1.72 2.28
C TYR A 168 -28.60 1.92 2.27
N LYS A 169 -29.03 3.09 2.76
CA LYS A 169 -30.43 3.55 2.67
C LYS A 169 -30.45 4.80 1.80
N SER A 170 -31.01 4.70 0.60
CA SER A 170 -31.21 5.87 -0.26
C SER A 170 -32.60 6.45 -0.06
N THR A 171 -32.69 7.77 -0.02
CA THR A 171 -33.96 8.50 -0.14
C THR A 171 -33.85 9.44 -1.34
N PRO A 172 -34.90 9.56 -2.17
CA PRO A 172 -34.87 10.43 -3.32
C PRO A 172 -34.78 11.89 -2.87
N PHE A 173 -33.70 12.57 -3.25
CA PHE A 173 -33.55 14.00 -3.02
C PHE A 173 -34.27 14.79 -4.12
N LYS A 174 -35.36 15.48 -3.77
CA LYS A 174 -36.05 16.38 -4.71
C LYS A 174 -35.32 17.72 -4.78
N ILE A 175 -34.64 17.96 -5.90
CA ILE A 175 -34.08 19.27 -6.24
C ILE A 175 -35.25 20.25 -6.45
N LYS A 176 -35.31 21.32 -5.67
CA LYS A 176 -36.28 22.40 -5.89
C LYS A 176 -35.82 23.27 -7.07
N THR A 177 -36.35 23.02 -8.25
CA THR A 177 -36.20 23.94 -9.39
C THR A 177 -37.09 25.15 -9.16
N GLN A 178 -36.49 26.32 -8.92
CA GLN A 178 -37.19 27.58 -9.11
C GLN A 178 -37.23 27.86 -10.62
N LEU A 179 -38.31 27.44 -11.28
CA LEU A 179 -38.67 28.01 -12.57
C LEU A 179 -39.34 29.36 -12.27
N SER A 180 -38.58 30.45 -12.41
CA SER A 180 -39.11 31.80 -12.45
C SER A 180 -40.07 31.90 -13.65
N LYS A 181 -41.33 32.22 -13.37
CA LYS A 181 -42.30 32.67 -14.36
C LYS A 181 -42.06 34.12 -14.73
#